data_AF-A0A067G9U7-F1
#
_entry.id   AF-A0A067G9U7-F1
#
_cell.length_a   1.000
_cell.length_b   1.000
_cell.length_c   1.000
_cell.angle_alpha   90.00
_cell.angle_beta   90.00
_cell.angle_gamma   90.00
#
_symmetry.space_group_name_H-M   'P 1'
#
loop_
_entity.id
_entity.type
_entity.pdbx_description
1 polymer ?
#
loop_
_entity_poly.entity_id
_entity_poly.type
_entity_poly.pdbx_seq_one_letter_code
_entity_poly.pdbx_strand_id
1 'polypeptide(L)' 'MEESGPAVIGSRQSDLNKSFKLAIRSLLTTCSKEEFGKAFDRFSSSEQNSLHRLFIQVITSLHENIE' A
#
# COMPACT_ATOMS: atom_id res chain seq x y z
N MET A 1 -35.95 12.18 -21.81
CA MET A 1 -35.64 13.09 -20.68
C MET A 1 -35.00 12.20 -19.63
N GLU A 2 -33.70 11.95 -19.75
CA GLU A 2 -32.99 11.10 -18.79
C GLU A 2 -32.76 11.93 -17.54
N GLU A 3 -33.53 11.58 -16.50
CA GLU A 3 -33.46 12.18 -15.19
C GLU A 3 -32.09 11.85 -14.59
N SER A 4 -31.22 12.86 -14.52
CA SER A 4 -29.95 12.75 -13.80
C SER A 4 -30.27 12.78 -12.32
N GLY A 5 -30.39 11.58 -11.73
CA GLY A 5 -30.58 11.39 -10.29
C GLY A 5 -29.48 12.10 -9.49
N PRO A 6 -29.77 12.50 -8.23
CA PRO A 6 -28.92 13.40 -7.48
C PRO A 6 -27.54 12.77 -7.34
N ALA A 7 -26.53 13.42 -7.92
CA ALA A 7 -25.14 13.06 -7.72
C ALA A 7 -24.91 13.04 -6.20
N VAL A 8 -24.74 11.86 -5.63
CA VAL A 8 -24.46 11.68 -4.22
C VAL A 8 -23.08 12.27 -4.00
N ILE A 9 -23.02 13.54 -3.60
CA ILE A 9 -21.76 14.29 -3.40
C ILE A 9 -20.86 13.58 -2.36
N GLY A 10 -21.43 12.72 -1.51
CA GLY A 10 -20.69 11.83 -0.60
C GLY A 10 -20.19 10.50 -1.19
N SER A 11 -20.69 10.04 -2.35
CA SER A 11 -20.28 8.74 -2.91
C SER A 11 -18.90 8.83 -3.55
N ARG A 12 -18.62 9.88 -4.32
CA ARG A 12 -17.33 10.03 -5.04
C ARG A 12 -16.13 10.08 -4.10
N GLN A 13 -16.25 10.78 -2.96
CA GLN A 13 -15.19 10.82 -1.97
C GLN A 13 -15.02 9.46 -1.26
N SER A 14 -16.12 8.78 -0.95
CA SER A 14 -16.08 7.43 -0.35
C SER A 14 -15.47 6.40 -1.30
N ASP A 15 -15.83 6.45 -2.58
CA ASP A 15 -15.32 5.60 -3.65
C ASP A 15 -13.83 5.84 -3.90
N LEU A 16 -13.40 7.12 -3.89
CA LEU A 16 -11.99 7.48 -3.94
C LEU A 16 -11.22 6.94 -2.75
N ASN A 17 -11.74 7.11 -1.53
CA ASN A 17 -11.08 6.61 -0.32
C ASN A 17 -10.96 5.08 -0.33
N LYS A 18 -12.01 4.37 -0.74
CA LYS A 18 -11.97 2.90 -0.94
C LYS A 18 -10.91 2.50 -1.96
N SER A 19 -10.91 3.15 -3.12
CA SER A 19 -9.96 2.84 -4.20
C SER A 19 -8.52 3.11 -3.77
N PHE A 20 -8.29 4.21 -3.04
CA PHE A 20 -7.01 4.57 -2.46
C PHE A 20 -6.52 3.52 -1.44
N LYS A 21 -7.37 3.14 -0.47
CA LYS A 21 -7.05 2.09 0.51
C LYS A 21 -6.73 0.75 -0.16
N LEU A 22 -7.48 0.37 -1.20
CA LEU A 22 -7.20 -0.85 -1.97
C LEU A 22 -5.86 -0.78 -2.71
N ALA A 23 -5.59 0.30 -3.43
CA ALA A 23 -4.34 0.48 -4.17
C ALA A 23 -3.12 0.46 -3.25
N ILE A 24 -3.19 1.17 -2.12
CA ILE A 24 -2.13 1.17 -1.12
C ILE A 24 -1.94 -0.22 -0.52
N ARG A 25 -3.00 -0.90 -0.06
CA ARG A 25 -2.84 -2.28 0.48
C ARG A 25 -2.19 -3.23 -0.52
N SER A 26 -2.52 -3.15 -1.80
CA SER A 26 -1.84 -3.92 -2.83
C SER A 26 -0.35 -3.58 -2.92
N LEU A 27 0.02 -2.30 -2.96
CA LEU A 27 1.43 -1.86 -2.95
C LEU A 27 2.20 -2.35 -1.70
N LEU A 28 1.57 -2.33 -0.54
CA LEU A 28 2.20 -2.73 0.72
C LEU A 28 2.36 -4.26 0.86
N THR A 29 1.57 -5.06 0.14
CA THR A 29 1.53 -6.53 0.28
C THR A 29 2.28 -7.29 -0.82
N THR A 30 2.65 -6.63 -1.92
CA THR A 30 3.26 -7.30 -3.09
C THR A 30 4.72 -7.74 -2.91
N CYS A 31 5.42 -7.32 -1.85
CA CYS A 31 6.84 -7.63 -1.69
C CYS A 31 7.05 -8.83 -0.76
N SER A 32 7.43 -9.98 -1.32
CA SER A 32 7.87 -11.13 -0.53
C SER A 32 9.32 -10.94 -0.05
N LYS A 33 9.69 -11.62 1.04
CA LYS A 33 11.07 -11.59 1.55
C LYS A 33 12.09 -12.08 0.50
N GLU A 34 11.69 -13.03 -0.35
CA GLU A 34 12.54 -13.57 -1.41
C GLU A 34 12.81 -12.53 -2.51
N GLU A 35 11.75 -11.87 -3.00
CA GLU A 35 11.88 -10.80 -3.99
C GLU A 35 12.65 -9.60 -3.43
N PHE A 36 12.49 -9.32 -2.13
CA PHE A 36 13.29 -8.34 -1.41
C PHE A 36 14.78 -8.72 -1.42
N GLY A 37 15.11 -9.98 -1.11
CA GLY A 37 16.48 -10.47 -1.14
C GLY A 37 17.11 -10.39 -2.54
N LYS A 38 16.34 -10.70 -3.59
CA LYS A 38 16.79 -10.55 -4.99
C LYS A 38 17.05 -9.09 -5.37
N ALA A 39 16.20 -8.17 -4.90
CA ALA A 39 16.38 -6.73 -5.17
C ALA A 39 17.62 -6.14 -4.48
N PHE A 40 18.07 -6.75 -3.38
CA PHE A 40 19.23 -6.33 -2.59
C PHE A 40 20.31 -7.41 -2.52
N ASP A 41 20.58 -8.09 -3.64
CA ASP A 41 21.50 -9.23 -3.74
C ASP A 41 22.95 -8.91 -3.37
N ARG A 42 23.36 -7.64 -3.51
CA ARG A 42 24.70 -7.16 -3.11
C ARG A 42 24.89 -7.02 -1.61
N PHE A 43 23.81 -7.03 -0.84
CA PHE A 43 23.84 -6.92 0.62
C PHE A 43 24.00 -8.31 1.23
N SER A 44 24.71 -8.39 2.36
CA SER A 44 24.76 -9.61 3.17
C SER A 44 23.38 -9.99 3.69
N SER A 45 23.19 -11.26 4.05
CA SER A 45 21.93 -11.74 4.62
C SER A 45 21.51 -10.95 5.87
N SER A 46 22.45 -10.49 6.68
CA SER A 46 22.18 -9.65 7.86
C SER A 46 21.68 -8.25 7.50
N GLU A 47 22.24 -7.65 6.45
CA GLU A 47 21.82 -6.33 5.98
C GLU A 47 20.45 -6.42 5.29
N GLN A 48 20.23 -7.44 4.46
CA GLN A 48 18.92 -7.71 3.85
C GLN A 48 17.83 -7.89 4.91
N ASN A 49 18.12 -8.64 5.99
CA ASN A 49 17.16 -8.81 7.09
C ASN A 49 16.87 -7.49 7.84
N SER A 50 17.91 -6.68 8.06
CA SER A 50 17.77 -5.37 8.71
C SER A 50 16.94 -4.41 7.85
N LEU A 51 17.21 -4.38 6.55
CA LEU A 51 16.50 -3.54 5.59
C LEU A 51 15.05 -4.00 5.39
N HIS A 52 14.80 -5.30 5.35
CA HIS A 52 13.44 -5.85 5.30
C HIS A 52 12.64 -5.50 6.56
N ARG A 53 13.26 -5.51 7.74
CA ARG A 53 12.64 -5.02 8.98
C ARG A 53 12.28 -3.53 8.90
N LEU A 54 13.21 -2.70 8.41
CA LEU A 54 12.96 -1.28 8.22
C LEU A 54 11.82 -1.05 7.21
N PHE A 55 11.82 -1.78 6.10
CA PHE A 55 10.75 -1.75 5.12
C PHE A 55 9.40 -2.05 5.76
N ILE A 56 9.27 -3.15 6.51
CA ILE A 56 8.04 -3.47 7.23
C ILE A 56 7.62 -2.33 8.17
N GLN A 57 8.54 -1.75 8.93
CA GLN A 57 8.22 -0.64 9.84
C GLN A 57 7.64 0.56 9.08
N VAL A 58 8.26 0.97 7.98
CA VAL A 58 7.77 2.07 7.14
C VAL A 58 6.38 1.77 6.57
N ILE A 59 6.19 0.54 6.10
CA ILE A 59 4.93 0.07 5.52
C ILE A 59 3.81 0.05 6.58
N THR A 60 4.10 -0.43 7.80
CA THR A 60 3.16 -0.43 8.92
C THR A 60 2.80 0.98 9.35
N SER A 61 3.77 1.88 9.55
CA SER A 61 3.49 3.27 9.92
C SER A 61 2.70 4.01 8.82
N LEU A 62 2.97 3.72 7.55
CA LEU A 62 2.21 4.28 6.44
C LEU A 62 0.76 3.76 6.43
N HIS A 63 0.56 2.47 6.69
CA HIS A 63 -0.77 1.87 6.82
C HIS A 63 -1.56 2.52 7.97
N GLU A 64 -0.96 2.68 9.15
CA GLU A 64 -1.59 3.32 10.32
C GLU A 64 -1.97 4.78 10.05
N ASN A 65 -1.19 5.53 9.29
CA ASN A 65 -1.52 6.91 8.92
C ASN A 65 -2.66 7.03 7.89
N ILE A 66 -2.93 5.96 7.13
CA ILE A 66 -3.92 5.93 6.05
C ILE A 66 -5.26 5.34 6.53
N GLU A 67 -5.24 4.48 7.55
CA GLU A 67 -6.45 3.86 8.11
C GLU A 67 -7.36 4.88 8.81
#